data_AF-R4RZU7-F1
#
_entry.id   AF-R4RZU7-F1
#
_cell.length_a   1.000
_cell.length_b   1.000
_cell.length_c   1.000
_cell.angle_alpha   90.00
_cell.angle_beta   90.00
_cell.angle_gamma   90.00
#
_symmetry.space_group_name_H-M   'P 1'
#
loop_
_entity.id
_entity.type
_entity.pdbx_description
1 polymer ?
#
loop_
_entity_poly.entity_id
_entity_poly.type
_entity_poly.pdbx_seq_one_letter_code
_entity_poly.pdbx_strand_id
1 'polypeptide(L)' 'MSLEMEKKLKLYSLDVKLKAVFAKQEGKRCKEIQQNLNITNRSQIYQWVEWYELKGAERLE' A
#
# COMPACT_ATOMS: atom_id res chain seq x y z
N MET A 1 -13.03 5.94 -24.37
CA MET A 1 -13.30 5.33 -23.05
C MET A 1 -12.09 4.48 -22.73
N SER A 2 -11.18 4.80 -21.82
CA SER A 2 -11.45 5.17 -20.43
C SER A 2 -10.24 5.88 -19.84
N LEU A 3 -10.11 7.19 -20.12
CA LEU A 3 -9.26 8.06 -19.30
C LEU A 3 -10.04 8.55 -18.05
N GLU A 4 -11.37 8.35 -18.02
CA GLU A 4 -12.26 8.73 -16.91
C GLU A 4 -12.23 7.79 -15.68
N MET A 5 -11.34 6.79 -15.65
CA MET A 5 -11.01 6.08 -14.41
C MET A 5 -9.78 6.67 -13.71
N GLU A 6 -9.28 7.82 -14.20
CA GLU A 6 -8.54 8.76 -13.37
C GLU A 6 -9.36 9.10 -12.09
N LYS A 7 -8.70 9.11 -10.93
CA LYS A 7 -9.15 9.79 -9.70
C LYS A 7 -10.29 9.19 -8.86
N LYS A 8 -10.52 7.87 -8.85
CA LYS A 8 -11.17 7.26 -7.67
C LYS A 8 -10.13 6.84 -6.61
N LEU A 9 -9.74 7.82 -5.80
CA LEU A 9 -9.27 7.68 -4.41
C LEU A 9 -7.98 6.87 -4.17
N LYS A 10 -6.82 7.35 -4.67
CA LYS A 10 -5.54 7.01 -4.03
C LYS A 10 -5.43 7.81 -2.72
N LEU A 11 -6.07 7.30 -1.67
CA LEU A 11 -6.05 7.87 -0.31
C LEU A 11 -4.62 7.91 0.26
N TYR A 12 -3.72 7.07 -0.26
CA TYR A 12 -2.32 6.97 0.12
C TYR A 12 -1.40 7.01 -1.12
N SER A 13 -0.36 7.83 -1.05
CA SER A 13 0.69 7.94 -2.07
C SER A 13 1.48 6.64 -2.23
N LEU A 14 2.11 6.44 -3.41
CA LEU A 14 2.97 5.27 -3.68
C LEU A 14 4.04 5.06 -2.58
N ASP A 15 4.68 6.14 -2.13
CA ASP A 15 5.67 6.12 -1.04
C ASP A 15 5.11 5.48 0.25
N VAL A 16 3.88 5.83 0.63
CA VAL A 16 3.24 5.28 1.83
C VAL A 16 2.97 3.78 1.67
N LYS A 17 2.51 3.37 0.49
CA LYS A 17 2.27 1.95 0.20
C LYS A 17 3.57 1.16 0.25
N LEU A 18 4.62 1.66 -0.39
CA LEU A 18 5.94 1.02 -0.38
C LEU A 18 6.49 0.93 1.03
N LYS A 19 6.46 2.01 1.83
CA LYS A 19 6.87 1.98 3.23
C LYS A 19 6.11 0.93 4.04
N ALA A 20 4.81 0.76 3.80
CA ALA A 20 4.01 -0.25 4.47
C ALA A 20 4.43 -1.68 4.08
N VAL A 21 4.72 -1.90 2.80
CA VAL A 21 5.21 -3.19 2.28
C VAL A 21 6.57 -3.52 2.86
N PHE A 22 7.54 -2.61 2.77
CA PHE A 22 8.88 -2.80 3.31
C PHE A 22 8.84 -3.06 4.82
N ALA A 23 8.08 -2.25 5.57
CA ALA A 23 7.91 -2.47 7.01
C ALA A 23 7.32 -3.86 7.32
N LYS A 24 6.41 -4.37 6.48
CA LYS A 24 5.85 -5.71 6.66
C LYS A 24 6.87 -6.81 6.33
N GLN A 25 7.68 -6.64 5.28
CA GLN A 25 8.77 -7.55 4.93
C GLN A 25 9.89 -7.56 5.98
N GLU A 26 10.14 -6.43 6.65
CA GLU A 26 11.02 -6.33 7.83
C GLU A 26 10.46 -7.03 9.09
N GLY A 27 9.23 -7.58 9.02
CA GLY A 27 8.59 -8.27 10.14
C GLY A 27 7.87 -7.35 11.13
N LYS A 28 7.70 -6.06 10.84
CA LYS A 28 6.96 -5.13 11.72
C LYS A 28 5.49 -5.52 11.81
N ARG A 29 4.88 -5.25 12.98
CA ARG A 29 3.46 -5.54 13.20
C ARG A 29 2.59 -4.57 12.42
N CYS A 30 1.47 -5.05 11.89
CA CYS A 30 0.53 -4.20 11.14
C CYS A 30 0.07 -2.99 11.98
N LYS A 31 -0.13 -3.14 13.30
CA LYS A 31 -0.48 -2.01 14.17
C LYS A 31 0.57 -0.89 14.15
N GLU A 32 1.85 -1.24 14.18
CA GLU A 32 2.94 -0.26 14.12
C GLU A 32 2.99 0.42 12.75
N ILE A 33 2.77 -0.34 11.68
CA ILE A 33 2.71 0.19 10.31
C ILE A 33 1.53 1.16 10.17
N GLN A 34 0.37 0.79 10.70
CA GLN A 34 -0.83 1.62 10.71
C GLN A 34 -0.61 2.95 11.46
N GLN A 35 0.01 2.91 12.64
CA GLN A 35 0.31 4.10 13.42
C GLN A 35 1.36 4.98 12.74
N ASN A 36 2.46 4.41 12.27
CA ASN A 36 3.54 5.16 11.62
C ASN A 36 3.10 5.82 10.31
N LEU A 37 2.24 5.15 9.54
CA LEU A 37 1.83 5.60 8.20
C LEU A 37 0.39 6.16 8.16
N ASN A 38 -0.25 6.31 9.32
CA ASN A 38 -1.65 6.74 9.45
C ASN A 38 -2.62 5.94 8.55
N ILE A 39 -2.40 4.62 8.47
CA ILE A 39 -3.23 3.70 7.70
C ILE A 39 -4.36 3.19 8.57
N THR A 40 -5.59 3.52 8.21
CA THR A 40 -6.76 3.12 9.00
C THR A 40 -7.07 1.63 8.85
N ASN A 41 -6.85 1.06 7.66
CA ASN A 41 -7.25 -0.30 7.35
C ASN A 41 -6.06 -1.26 7.18
N ARG A 42 -5.91 -2.20 8.11
CA ARG A 42 -4.88 -3.25 8.06
C ARG A 42 -4.94 -4.09 6.79
N SER A 43 -6.12 -4.36 6.23
CA SER A 43 -6.28 -5.21 5.05
C SER A 43 -5.64 -4.59 3.81
N GLN A 44 -5.57 -3.25 3.75
CA GLN A 44 -4.88 -2.55 2.66
C GLN A 44 -3.37 -2.85 2.68
N ILE A 45 -2.76 -2.98 3.86
CA ILE A 45 -1.34 -3.32 3.99
C ILE A 45 -1.07 -4.70 3.38
N TYR A 46 -1.93 -5.70 3.68
CA TYR A 46 -1.79 -7.04 3.11
C TYR A 46 -1.97 -7.03 1.58
N GLN A 47 -2.96 -6.30 1.07
CA GLN A 47 -3.15 -6.17 -0.38
C GLN A 47 -1.95 -5.51 -1.07
N TRP A 48 -1.34 -4.49 -0.46
CA TRP A 48 -0.15 -3.85 -1.04
C TRP A 48 1.05 -4.78 -1.06
N VAL A 49 1.23 -5.60 -0.02
CA VAL A 49 2.30 -6.60 0.04
C VAL A 49 2.08 -7.66 -1.04
N GLU A 50 0.87 -8.20 -1.15
CA GLU A 50 0.52 -9.17 -2.19
C GLU A 50 0.73 -8.60 -3.61
N TRP A 51 0.33 -7.34 -3.85
CA TRP A 51 0.54 -6.70 -5.14
C TRP A 51 2.02 -6.49 -5.46
N TYR A 52 2.81 -6.14 -4.44
CA TYR A 52 4.25 -5.99 -4.57
C TYR A 52 4.94 -7.33 -4.86
N GLU A 53 4.54 -8.42 -4.20
CA GLU A 53 5.09 -9.75 -4.46
C GLU A 53 4.67 -10.29 -5.83
N LEU A 54 3.45 -10.01 -6.28
CA LEU A 54 2.93 -10.52 -7.56
C LEU A 54 3.48 -9.79 -8.79
N LYS A 55 3.64 -8.46 -8.72
CA LYS A 55 3.96 -7.62 -9.90
C LYS A 55 5.04 -6.58 -9.64
N GLY A 56 5.63 -6.53 -8.44
CA GLY A 56 6.58 -5.50 -8.05
C GLY A 56 5.94 -4.13 -7.79
N ALA A 57 6.80 -3.12 -7.63
CA ALA A 57 6.40 -1.76 -7.32
C ALA A 57 5.49 -1.10 -8.38
N GLU A 58 5.56 -1.57 -9.63
CA GLU A 58 4.83 -1.01 -10.79
C GLU A 58 3.30 -1.05 -10.60
N ARG A 59 2.77 -2.02 -9.84
CA ARG A 59 1.33 -2.15 -9.58
C ARG A 59 0.83 -1.24 -8.45
N LEU A 60 1.71 -0.64 -7.67
CA LEU A 60 1.32 0.24 -6.57
C LEU A 60 1.16 1.70 -7.01
N GLU A 61 1.66 2.05 -8.21
CA GLU A 61 1.75 3.41 -8.73
C GLU A 61 0.42 4.03 -9.11
#